data_AF-A0A1C4KZP0-F1
#
_entry.id   AF-A0A1C4KZP0-F1
#
_cell.length_a   1.000
_cell.length_b   1.000
_cell.length_c   1.000
_cell.angle_alpha   90.00
_cell.angle_beta   90.00
_cell.angle_gamma   90.00
#
_symmetry.space_group_name_H-M   'P 1'
#
loop_
_entity.id
_entity.type
_entity.pdbx_description
1 polymer ?
#
loop_
_entity_poly.entity_id
_entity_poly.type
_entity_poly.pdbx_seq_one_letter_code
_entity_poly.pdbx_strand_id
1 'polypeptide(L)'
;MTTTEHDGLDWLLETLLAKTPGARHALVLSRDGLKLCLSSGLSIDRADQLAAIASGIQALAHGASMEFGDGSGGVRQSMTEFHGGILFIVEAGEGAHLAVVGEEYADAGVIGHHMNELVEQMGNRLRSDPRTGARMTDPRADSRADPPAGPAGGSFPGGGSGARSDLDGTRGKRQA
;
A
#
# COMPACT_ATOMS: atom_id res chain seq x y z
N MET A 1 2.26 16.97 3.66
CA MET A 1 2.13 16.92 5.14
C MET A 1 1.60 15.52 5.47
N THR A 2 2.50 14.55 5.55
CA THR A 2 2.26 13.08 5.65
C THR A 2 3.02 12.49 6.86
N THR A 3 3.22 13.30 7.90
CA THR A 3 4.14 13.04 9.00
C THR A 3 3.66 11.92 9.93
N THR A 4 2.35 11.76 10.13
CA THR A 4 1.81 10.78 11.09
C THR A 4 1.98 9.31 10.65
N GLU A 5 1.93 9.03 9.35
CA GLU A 5 2.10 7.67 8.81
C GLU A 5 3.56 7.22 8.87
N HIS A 6 4.51 8.13 8.61
CA HIS A 6 5.95 7.86 8.74
C HIS A 6 6.34 7.65 10.21
N ASP A 7 5.92 8.54 11.12
CA ASP A 7 6.20 8.39 12.56
C ASP A 7 5.62 7.07 13.11
N GLY A 8 4.48 6.64 12.58
CA GLY A 8 3.80 5.40 12.90
C GLY A 8 4.50 4.12 12.39
N LEU A 9 5.40 4.23 11.42
CA LEU A 9 6.16 3.12 10.86
C LEU A 9 7.59 3.08 11.39
N ASP A 10 8.17 4.25 11.67
CA ASP A 10 9.50 4.38 12.27
C ASP A 10 9.54 3.69 13.64
N TRP A 11 8.55 3.92 14.52
CA TRP A 11 8.52 3.25 15.83
C TRP A 11 8.33 1.73 15.73
N LEU A 12 7.67 1.24 14.68
CA LEU A 12 7.46 -0.18 14.41
C LEU A 12 8.80 -0.85 14.09
N LEU A 13 9.61 -0.21 13.24
CA LEU A 13 10.96 -0.69 12.94
C LEU A 13 11.86 -0.68 14.18
N GLU A 14 11.80 0.35 15.01
CA GLU A 14 12.55 0.39 16.27
C GLU A 14 12.12 -0.73 17.23
N THR A 15 10.82 -1.02 17.29
CA THR A 15 10.30 -2.13 18.10
C THR A 15 10.78 -3.49 17.58
N LEU A 16 10.84 -3.66 16.27
CA LEU A 16 11.40 -4.87 15.64
C LEU A 16 12.88 -5.05 16.02
N LEU A 17 13.69 -3.99 15.89
CA LEU A 17 15.12 -4.05 16.22
C LEU A 17 15.34 -4.32 17.71
N ALA A 18 14.56 -3.68 18.59
CA ALA A 18 14.66 -3.88 20.04
C ALA A 18 14.32 -5.32 20.47
N LYS A 19 13.40 -5.98 19.75
CA LYS A 19 12.97 -7.36 20.04
C LYS A 19 13.84 -8.42 19.38
N THR A 20 14.68 -8.05 18.42
CA THR A 20 15.44 -9.00 17.59
C THR A 20 16.93 -8.89 17.87
N PRO A 21 17.49 -9.74 18.77
CA PRO A 21 18.92 -9.76 19.03
C PRO A 21 19.73 -9.96 17.74
N GLY A 22 20.73 -9.11 17.53
CA GLY A 22 21.59 -9.17 16.35
C GLY A 22 21.03 -8.46 15.11
N ALA A 23 19.81 -7.93 15.12
CA ALA A 23 19.35 -7.03 14.05
C ALA A 23 19.95 -5.62 14.22
N ARG A 24 20.52 -5.05 13.15
CA ARG A 24 21.22 -3.75 13.18
C ARG A 24 20.44 -2.64 12.50
N HIS A 25 19.86 -2.95 11.34
CA HIS A 25 19.16 -1.98 10.51
C HIS A 25 17.89 -2.59 9.96
N ALA A 26 16.84 -1.78 9.86
CA ALA A 26 15.61 -2.16 9.20
C ALA A 26 15.16 -1.05 8.25
N LEU A 27 14.54 -1.44 7.14
CA LEU A 27 14.05 -0.56 6.09
C LEU A 27 12.77 -1.13 5.52
N VAL A 28 11.71 -0.33 5.49
CA VAL A 28 10.54 -0.59 4.63
C VAL A 28 10.75 0.14 3.31
N LEU A 29 10.57 -0.57 2.22
CA LEU A 29 10.67 -0.04 0.87
C LEU A 29 9.46 -0.49 0.04
N SER A 30 9.12 0.24 -1.00
CA SER A 30 8.18 -0.23 -2.02
C SER A 30 8.87 -1.14 -3.04
N ARG A 31 8.06 -1.86 -3.81
CA ARG A 31 8.53 -2.78 -4.86
C ARG A 31 9.40 -2.11 -5.94
N ASP A 32 9.24 -0.82 -6.15
CA ASP A 32 10.06 0.00 -7.06
C ASP A 32 11.38 0.50 -6.42
N GLY A 33 11.63 0.16 -5.15
CA GLY A 33 12.87 0.54 -4.45
C GLY A 33 12.81 1.91 -3.79
N LEU A 34 11.64 2.54 -3.66
CA LEU A 34 11.52 3.78 -2.89
C LEU A 34 11.47 3.47 -1.39
N LYS A 35 12.26 4.20 -0.61
CA LYS A 35 12.28 4.10 0.85
C LYS A 35 10.96 4.64 1.41
N LEU A 36 10.29 3.84 2.24
CA LEU A 36 9.07 4.24 2.94
C LEU A 36 9.34 4.56 4.40
N CYS A 37 10.27 3.86 5.05
CA CYS A 37 10.57 4.05 6.47
C CYS A 37 11.90 3.38 6.80
N LEU A 38 12.69 3.98 7.70
CA LEU A 38 14.02 3.48 8.06
C LEU A 38 14.25 3.55 9.56
N SER A 39 15.00 2.58 10.10
CA SER A 39 15.46 2.63 11.48
C SER A 39 16.44 3.79 11.70
N SER A 40 16.41 4.39 12.89
CA SER A 40 17.28 5.48 13.34
C SER A 40 18.78 5.24 13.16
N GLY A 41 19.22 3.98 13.24
CA GLY A 41 20.62 3.59 13.01
C GLY A 41 21.06 3.57 11.54
N LEU A 42 20.15 3.76 10.58
CA LEU A 42 20.42 3.70 9.14
C LEU A 42 20.40 5.11 8.56
N SER A 43 21.52 5.57 7.97
CA SER A 43 21.54 6.87 7.29
C SER A 43 20.74 6.83 5.99
N ILE A 44 20.25 7.98 5.54
CA ILE A 44 19.45 8.09 4.30
C ILE A 44 20.21 7.53 3.09
N ASP A 45 21.50 7.84 2.94
CA ASP A 45 22.32 7.32 1.83
C ASP A 45 22.48 5.80 1.86
N ARG A 46 22.65 5.22 3.05
CA ARG A 46 22.74 3.75 3.20
C ARG A 46 21.39 3.09 3.02
N ALA A 47 20.31 3.75 3.41
CA ALA A 47 18.96 3.29 3.14
C ALA A 47 18.67 3.25 1.64
N ASP A 48 19.16 4.22 0.86
CA ASP A 48 19.02 4.21 -0.61
C ASP A 48 19.74 3.03 -1.25
N GLN A 49 20.97 2.78 -0.81
CA GLN A 49 21.75 1.64 -1.28
C GLN A 49 21.06 0.32 -0.90
N LEU A 50 20.59 0.20 0.35
CA LEU A 50 19.89 -0.99 0.80
C LEU A 50 18.59 -1.21 0.03
N ALA A 51 17.83 -0.15 -0.28
CA ALA A 51 16.61 -0.24 -1.06
C ALA A 51 16.88 -0.77 -2.48
N ALA A 52 17.92 -0.26 -3.14
CA ALA A 52 18.33 -0.70 -4.47
C ALA A 52 18.80 -2.17 -4.49
N ILE A 53 19.55 -2.59 -3.47
CA ILE A 53 19.98 -3.98 -3.32
C ILE A 53 18.78 -4.89 -3.10
N ALA A 54 17.88 -4.52 -2.19
CA ALA A 54 16.71 -5.31 -1.84
C ALA A 54 15.74 -5.48 -3.02
N SER A 55 15.46 -4.41 -3.76
CA SER A 55 14.59 -4.47 -4.94
C SER A 55 15.21 -5.32 -6.06
N GLY A 56 16.53 -5.26 -6.25
CA GLY A 56 17.26 -6.12 -7.18
C GLY A 56 17.15 -7.60 -6.82
N ILE A 57 17.37 -7.96 -5.55
CA ILE A 57 17.23 -9.34 -5.06
C ILE A 57 15.79 -9.83 -5.26
N GLN A 58 14.80 -9.02 -4.89
CA GLN A 58 13.39 -9.37 -5.07
C GLN A 58 13.01 -9.57 -6.54
N ALA A 59 13.52 -8.74 -7.45
CA ALA A 59 13.29 -8.89 -8.88
C ALA A 59 13.86 -10.21 -9.43
N LEU A 60 15.08 -10.56 -9.02
CA LEU A 60 15.73 -11.82 -9.38
C LEU A 60 14.97 -13.03 -8.81
N ALA A 61 14.60 -12.98 -7.53
CA ALA A 61 13.83 -14.03 -6.87
C ALA A 61 12.44 -14.19 -7.52
N HIS A 62 11.81 -13.08 -7.94
CA HIS A 62 10.53 -13.10 -8.65
C HIS A 62 10.67 -13.78 -10.01
N GLY A 63 11.72 -13.46 -10.77
CA GLY A 63 12.03 -14.16 -12.02
C GLY A 63 12.23 -15.66 -11.81
N ALA A 64 12.95 -16.06 -10.76
CA ALA A 64 13.13 -17.48 -10.42
C ALA A 64 11.80 -18.17 -10.06
N SER A 65 10.92 -17.50 -9.33
CA SER A 65 9.58 -18.01 -9.02
C SER A 65 8.72 -18.18 -10.28
N MET A 66 8.82 -17.28 -11.25
CA MET A 66 8.08 -17.38 -12.52
C MET A 66 8.59 -18.51 -13.42
N GLU A 67 9.90 -18.69 -13.51
CA GLU A 67 10.52 -19.70 -14.40
C GLU A 67 10.55 -21.11 -13.79
N PHE A 68 10.71 -21.21 -12.46
CA PHE A 68 10.94 -22.49 -11.76
C PHE A 68 9.93 -22.81 -10.66
N GLY A 69 8.94 -21.92 -10.42
CA GLY A 69 7.89 -22.15 -9.44
C GLY A 69 6.77 -23.06 -9.95
N ASP A 70 5.79 -23.32 -9.09
CA ASP A 70 4.61 -24.13 -9.37
C ASP A 70 3.48 -23.35 -10.09
N GLY A 71 3.78 -22.14 -10.57
CA GLY A 71 2.82 -21.25 -11.20
C GLY A 71 1.90 -20.48 -10.24
N SER A 72 1.99 -20.71 -8.92
CA SER A 72 1.31 -19.87 -7.92
C SER A 72 1.96 -18.49 -7.80
N GLY A 73 3.24 -18.39 -8.21
CA GLY A 73 3.98 -17.14 -8.36
C GLY A 73 4.32 -16.46 -7.04
N GLY A 74 5.29 -15.55 -7.11
CA GLY A 74 5.65 -14.67 -6.00
C GLY A 74 6.85 -15.12 -5.18
N VAL A 75 7.35 -14.21 -4.37
CA VAL A 75 8.52 -14.38 -3.50
C VAL A 75 8.04 -14.23 -2.07
N ARG A 76 8.11 -15.31 -1.29
CA ARG A 76 7.73 -15.26 0.13
C ARG A 76 8.76 -14.51 0.96
N GLN A 77 10.03 -14.81 0.70
CA GLN A 77 11.17 -14.24 1.40
C GLN A 77 12.44 -14.41 0.58
N SER A 78 13.42 -13.57 0.83
CA SER A 78 14.79 -13.71 0.33
C SER A 78 15.77 -13.48 1.47
N MET A 79 16.79 -14.33 1.54
CA MET A 79 17.82 -14.30 2.58
C MET A 79 19.18 -14.36 1.89
N THR A 80 20.10 -13.53 2.33
CA THR A 80 21.47 -13.49 1.78
C THR A 80 22.46 -13.31 2.92
N GLU A 81 23.36 -14.27 3.06
CA GLU A 81 24.48 -14.21 3.99
C GLU A 81 25.71 -13.63 3.29
N PHE A 82 26.44 -12.78 3.99
CA PHE A 82 27.69 -12.21 3.52
C PHE A 82 28.68 -12.09 4.68
N HIS A 83 29.95 -11.83 4.36
CA HIS A 83 30.95 -11.65 5.39
C HIS A 83 30.59 -10.44 6.27
N GLY A 84 30.34 -10.71 7.55
CA GLY A 84 29.98 -9.70 8.54
C GLY A 84 28.48 -9.42 8.68
N GLY A 85 27.59 -10.23 8.08
CA GLY A 85 26.16 -10.09 8.35
C GLY A 85 25.22 -10.89 7.45
N ILE A 86 23.95 -10.64 7.67
CA ILE A 86 22.85 -11.26 6.94
C ILE A 86 21.83 -10.21 6.51
N LEU A 87 21.27 -10.37 5.31
CA LEU A 87 20.16 -9.56 4.80
C LEU A 87 18.94 -10.46 4.63
N PHE A 88 17.85 -10.08 5.29
CA PHE A 88 16.53 -10.65 5.12
C PHE A 88 15.60 -9.67 4.42
N ILE A 89 14.80 -10.17 3.50
CA ILE A 89 13.79 -9.39 2.79
C ILE A 89 12.49 -10.21 2.76
N VAL A 90 11.40 -9.64 3.23
CA VAL A 90 10.06 -10.25 3.18
C VAL A 90 9.06 -9.29 2.56
N GLU A 91 7.97 -9.85 2.04
CA GLU A 91 6.83 -9.06 1.57
C GLU A 91 6.08 -8.46 2.77
N ALA A 92 5.82 -7.15 2.73
CA ALA A 92 5.22 -6.37 3.82
C ALA A 92 3.86 -5.79 3.41
N GLY A 93 3.03 -6.61 2.76
CA GLY A 93 1.76 -6.19 2.17
C GLY A 93 1.88 -5.79 0.70
N GLU A 94 0.78 -5.33 0.12
CA GLU A 94 0.66 -5.13 -1.33
C GLU A 94 1.56 -3.98 -1.81
N GLY A 95 2.66 -4.34 -2.47
CA GLY A 95 3.61 -3.41 -3.06
C GLY A 95 4.71 -2.90 -2.12
N ALA A 96 4.87 -3.48 -0.93
CA ALA A 96 5.92 -3.13 0.02
C ALA A 96 6.75 -4.35 0.44
N HIS A 97 8.01 -4.09 0.81
CA HIS A 97 8.95 -5.08 1.34
C HIS A 97 9.59 -4.54 2.62
N LEU A 98 9.89 -5.43 3.54
CA LEU A 98 10.65 -5.16 4.76
C LEU A 98 12.02 -5.82 4.61
N ALA A 99 13.08 -5.01 4.67
CA ALA A 99 14.47 -5.44 4.65
C ALA A 99 15.10 -5.26 6.03
N VAL A 100 15.77 -6.29 6.54
CA VAL A 100 16.48 -6.29 7.82
C VAL A 100 17.91 -6.76 7.63
N VAL A 101 18.86 -5.99 8.14
CA VAL A 101 20.28 -6.36 8.19
C VAL A 101 20.62 -6.80 9.60
N GLY A 102 21.09 -8.03 9.73
CA GLY A 102 21.58 -8.61 10.98
C GLY A 102 23.10 -8.80 11.01
N GLU A 103 23.62 -9.05 12.20
CA GLU A 103 24.99 -9.47 12.48
C GLU A 103 25.21 -10.92 12.04
N GLU A 104 26.47 -11.32 11.89
CA GLU A 104 26.84 -12.66 11.39
C GLU A 104 26.36 -13.82 12.26
N TYR A 105 26.14 -13.57 13.56
CA TYR A 105 25.66 -14.54 14.53
C TYR A 105 24.16 -14.40 14.84
N ALA A 106 23.44 -13.54 14.11
CA ALA A 106 22.02 -13.35 14.33
C ALA A 106 21.23 -14.59 13.88
N ASP A 107 20.25 -15.00 14.69
CA ASP A 107 19.41 -16.14 14.36
C ASP A 107 18.38 -15.77 13.29
N ALA A 108 18.54 -16.37 12.11
CA ALA A 108 17.64 -16.26 10.96
C ALA A 108 16.16 -16.52 11.29
N GLY A 109 15.90 -17.54 12.11
CA GLY A 109 14.54 -17.91 12.52
C GLY A 109 13.93 -16.87 13.45
N VAL A 110 14.71 -16.30 14.37
CA VAL A 110 14.27 -15.22 15.27
C VAL A 110 14.00 -13.94 14.47
N ILE A 111 14.89 -13.56 13.55
CA ILE A 111 14.68 -12.42 12.65
C ILE A 111 13.40 -12.61 11.84
N GLY A 112 13.24 -13.75 11.16
CA GLY A 112 12.06 -14.03 10.34
C GLY A 112 10.76 -14.03 11.15
N HIS A 113 10.78 -14.55 12.37
CA HIS A 113 9.62 -14.55 13.26
C HIS A 113 9.16 -13.12 13.58
N HIS A 114 10.06 -12.27 14.07
CA HIS A 114 9.70 -10.89 14.41
C HIS A 114 9.37 -10.03 13.18
N MET A 115 9.99 -10.31 12.03
CA MET A 115 9.62 -9.68 10.76
C MET A 115 8.17 -9.99 10.37
N ASN A 116 7.73 -11.25 10.51
CA ASN A 116 6.34 -11.63 10.24
C ASN A 116 5.36 -10.95 11.20
N GLU A 117 5.68 -10.90 12.50
CA GLU A 117 4.87 -10.17 13.49
C GLU A 117 4.74 -8.68 13.12
N LEU A 118 5.81 -8.08 12.57
CA LEU A 118 5.77 -6.68 12.15
C LEU A 118 4.91 -6.49 10.90
N VAL A 119 5.05 -7.36 9.90
CA VAL A 119 4.25 -7.31 8.67
C VAL A 119 2.75 -7.43 8.98
N GLU A 120 2.36 -8.30 9.91
CA GLU A 120 0.97 -8.40 10.36
C GLU A 120 0.48 -7.11 11.02
N GLN A 121 1.30 -6.47 11.86
CA GLN A 121 0.99 -5.18 12.48
C GLN A 121 0.86 -4.04 11.46
N MET A 122 1.76 -4.00 10.47
CA MET A 122 1.73 -3.03 9.37
C MET A 122 0.47 -3.20 8.51
N GLY A 123 0.14 -4.44 8.15
CA GLY A 123 -1.05 -4.76 7.36
C GLY A 123 -2.36 -4.33 8.04
N ASN A 124 -2.44 -4.46 9.37
CA ASN A 124 -3.61 -4.01 10.13
C ASN A 124 -3.75 -2.48 10.15
N ARG A 125 -2.65 -1.73 10.25
CA ARG A 125 -2.68 -0.25 10.23
C ARG A 125 -2.98 0.31 8.85
N LEU A 126 -2.31 -0.20 7.81
CA LEU A 126 -2.53 0.26 6.43
C LEU A 126 -3.94 -0.07 5.92
N ARG A 127 -4.55 -1.17 6.38
CA ARG A 127 -5.95 -1.50 6.07
C ARG A 127 -6.96 -0.61 6.81
N SER A 128 -6.57 -0.04 7.95
CA SER A 128 -7.45 0.82 8.77
C SER A 128 -7.57 2.26 8.28
N ASP A 129 -6.77 2.68 7.29
CA ASP A 129 -6.95 3.95 6.59
C ASP A 129 -7.42 3.73 5.12
N PRO A 130 -8.68 3.30 4.91
CA PRO A 130 -9.25 3.34 3.59
C PRO A 130 -9.38 4.81 3.20
N ARG A 131 -8.50 5.25 2.28
CA ARG A 131 -8.55 6.53 1.56
C ARG A 131 -10.00 6.96 1.37
N THR A 132 -10.50 7.81 2.26
CA THR A 132 -11.79 8.45 2.04
C THR A 132 -11.53 9.43 0.91
N GLY A 133 -11.86 9.01 -0.30
CA GLY A 133 -11.90 9.86 -1.47
C GLY A 133 -12.80 11.04 -1.13
N ALA A 134 -12.17 12.14 -0.72
CA ALA A 134 -12.81 13.42 -0.61
C ALA A 134 -13.23 13.79 -2.04
N ARG A 135 -14.45 13.39 -2.39
CA ARG A 135 -15.26 14.05 -3.41
C ARG A 135 -15.29 15.52 -3.00
N MET A 136 -14.41 16.30 -3.62
CA MET A 136 -14.45 17.75 -3.60
C MET A 136 -15.77 18.16 -4.25
N THR A 137 -16.81 18.33 -3.45
CA THR A 137 -18.01 19.09 -3.85
C THR A 137 -17.61 20.55 -3.91
N ASP A 138 -17.51 21.08 -5.13
CA ASP A 138 -17.21 22.48 -5.41
C ASP A 138 -18.33 23.41 -4.88
N PRO A 139 -18.05 24.34 -3.94
CA PRO A 139 -19.03 25.31 -3.45
C PRO A 139 -19.04 26.64 -4.22
N ARG A 140 -18.50 26.72 -5.44
CA ARG A 140 -18.45 27.98 -6.21
C ARG A 140 -19.48 28.06 -7.34
N ALA A 141 -20.75 28.14 -6.97
CA ALA A 141 -21.76 28.88 -7.74
C ALA A 141 -22.25 30.02 -6.82
N ASP A 142 -21.36 30.98 -6.57
CA ASP A 142 -21.38 32.31 -7.19
C ASP A 142 -22.61 33.14 -6.82
N SER A 143 -22.41 33.92 -5.75
CA SER A 143 -23.21 35.07 -5.38
C SER A 143 -22.55 36.30 -5.99
N ARG A 144 -23.23 36.96 -6.95
CA ARG A 144 -23.38 38.44 -7.05
C ARG A 144 -24.02 38.87 -8.38
N ALA A 145 -25.20 39.49 -8.31
CA ALA A 145 -25.49 40.82 -8.89
C ALA A 145 -26.97 41.21 -8.64
N ASP A 146 -27.17 42.47 -8.25
CA ASP A 146 -28.44 43.16 -7.93
C ASP A 146 -29.25 43.55 -9.20
N PRO A 147 -30.50 44.08 -9.08
CA PRO A 147 -31.56 44.01 -10.10
C PRO A 147 -31.60 45.21 -11.07
N PRO A 148 -32.51 45.21 -12.09
CA PRO A 148 -33.66 46.13 -11.99
C PRO A 148 -35.00 45.67 -12.64
N ALA A 149 -36.09 46.23 -12.07
CA ALA A 149 -37.41 46.62 -12.63
C ALA A 149 -38.24 45.68 -13.55
N GLY A 150 -39.52 45.51 -13.20
CA GLY A 150 -40.55 44.70 -13.93
C GLY A 150 -41.05 45.29 -15.26
N PRO A 151 -42.29 45.03 -15.76
CA PRO A 151 -43.41 44.29 -15.15
C PRO A 151 -44.15 43.27 -16.08
N ALA A 152 -45.12 42.57 -15.47
CA ALA A 152 -46.41 42.06 -16.02
C ALA A 152 -46.46 40.89 -17.03
N GLY A 153 -47.32 39.91 -16.72
CA GLY A 153 -48.24 39.31 -17.71
C GLY A 153 -48.28 37.78 -17.84
N GLY A 154 -49.48 37.19 -17.63
CA GLY A 154 -49.98 35.98 -18.29
C GLY A 154 -49.68 34.62 -17.61
N SER A 155 -50.65 34.00 -16.92
CA SER A 155 -51.63 33.00 -17.43
C SER A 155 -51.07 31.59 -17.77
N PHE A 156 -51.43 30.63 -16.91
CA PHE A 156 -51.94 29.24 -17.10
C PHE A 156 -51.91 28.57 -18.51
N PRO A 157 -52.20 27.24 -18.62
CA PRO A 157 -51.60 26.05 -17.99
C PRO A 157 -51.36 24.94 -19.06
N GLY A 158 -50.89 23.74 -18.66
CA GLY A 158 -51.24 22.53 -19.41
C GLY A 158 -50.22 21.39 -19.40
N GLY A 159 -50.76 20.17 -19.28
CA GLY A 159 -50.19 19.01 -19.95
C GLY A 159 -49.65 17.90 -19.06
N GLY A 160 -50.51 17.24 -18.28
CA GLY A 160 -50.28 15.85 -17.90
C GLY A 160 -50.63 14.91 -19.07
N SER A 161 -49.80 13.90 -19.29
CA SER A 161 -50.00 12.64 -20.04
C SER A 161 -48.60 12.21 -20.51
N GLY A 162 -48.06 11.02 -20.28
CA GLY A 162 -48.65 9.68 -20.25
C GLY A 162 -47.79 8.80 -21.17
N ALA A 163 -47.31 7.65 -20.67
CA ALA A 163 -46.73 6.48 -21.37
C ALA A 163 -45.83 5.77 -20.32
N ARG A 164 -46.09 4.60 -19.74
CA ARG A 164 -46.63 3.30 -20.22
C ARG A 164 -45.95 2.78 -21.48
N SER A 165 -45.72 1.46 -21.43
CA SER A 165 -45.15 0.54 -22.42
C SER A 165 -43.62 0.46 -22.44
N ASP A 166 -42.99 -0.69 -22.56
CA ASP A 166 -43.35 -2.12 -22.47
C ASP A 166 -42.01 -2.89 -22.71
N LEU A 167 -42.03 -4.22 -22.57
CA LEU A 167 -41.15 -5.19 -23.25
C LEU A 167 -39.70 -5.30 -22.74
N ASP A 168 -39.05 -6.46 -22.73
CA ASP A 168 -39.42 -7.85 -23.04
C ASP A 168 -38.32 -8.74 -22.43
N GLY A 169 -38.65 -9.99 -22.18
CA GLY A 169 -37.78 -10.98 -21.57
C GLY A 169 -36.72 -11.56 -22.51
N THR A 170 -35.87 -12.40 -21.92
CA THR A 170 -35.07 -13.50 -22.50
C THR A 170 -34.16 -13.98 -21.36
N ARG A 171 -33.71 -15.23 -21.20
CA ARG A 171 -34.02 -16.57 -21.70
C ARG A 171 -33.02 -17.48 -20.95
N GLY A 172 -33.41 -18.71 -20.63
CA GLY A 172 -32.46 -19.82 -20.52
C GLY A 172 -32.22 -20.41 -19.14
N LYS A 173 -32.70 -21.65 -18.95
CA LYS A 173 -31.93 -22.81 -18.44
C LYS A 173 -32.87 -23.99 -18.25
N ARG A 174 -32.80 -24.99 -19.14
CA ARG A 174 -32.92 -26.42 -18.81
C ARG A 174 -32.13 -27.22 -19.85
N GLN A 175 -31.02 -27.80 -19.42
CA GLN A 175 -30.36 -28.91 -20.09
C GLN A 175 -30.93 -30.20 -19.50
N ALA A 176 -31.22 -31.16 -20.37
CA ALA A 176 -31.28 -32.59 -20.13
C ALA A 176 -30.73 -33.26 -21.39
#